data_AF-A0A971SEL8-F1
#
_entry.id   AF-A0A971SEL8-F1
#
_cell.length_a   1.000
_cell.length_b   1.000
_cell.length_c   1.000
_cell.angle_alpha   90.00
_cell.angle_beta   90.00
_cell.angle_gamma   90.00
#
_symmetry.space_group_name_H-M   'P 1'
#
loop_
_entity.id
_entity.type
_entity.pdbx_description
1 polymer ?
#
loop_
_entity_poly.entity_id
_entity_poly.type
_entity_poly.pdbx_seq_one_letter_code
_entity_poly.pdbx_strand_id
1 'polypeptide(L)'
;MQCRNCGASMPIGNEYCLACGVKSEREYLSTYWKKEFDKIEARNERYKGKWNWVAFFTSPIWFFTKGMWKKSLLLFALLFLTIDFGLFPLFTYIYGGARANYSYYKYMVEKQDFTENIGIKILLVLTVLILVVINIFYYSQGIEDILI
;
A
#
# COMPACT_ATOMS: atom_id res chain seq x y z
N MET A 1 -18.67 -5.89 6.56
CA MET A 1 -17.82 -4.94 7.32
C MET A 1 -18.20 -4.98 8.80
N GLN A 2 -17.30 -4.71 9.76
CA GLN A 2 -17.64 -4.72 11.19
C GLN A 2 -17.72 -3.32 11.79
N CYS A 3 -18.71 -3.09 12.66
CA CYS A 3 -18.89 -1.85 13.40
C CYS A 3 -17.73 -1.57 14.38
N ARG A 4 -17.18 -0.34 14.42
CA ARG A 4 -16.12 0.03 15.38
C ARG A 4 -16.59 0.14 16.82
N ASN A 5 -17.88 0.43 17.02
CA ASN A 5 -18.46 0.59 18.35
C ASN A 5 -18.83 -0.76 18.98
N CYS A 6 -19.46 -1.66 18.22
CA CYS A 6 -20.02 -2.90 18.78
C CYS A 6 -19.55 -4.20 18.12
N GLY A 7 -18.70 -4.15 17.07
CA GLY A 7 -18.19 -5.35 16.39
C GLY A 7 -19.18 -6.06 15.45
N ALA A 8 -20.46 -5.67 15.45
CA ALA A 8 -21.47 -6.31 14.60
C ALA A 8 -21.16 -6.20 13.11
N SER A 9 -21.49 -7.25 12.34
CA SER A 9 -21.42 -7.21 10.88
C SER A 9 -22.47 -6.24 10.34
N MET A 10 -22.03 -5.22 9.61
CA MET A 10 -22.91 -4.23 8.98
C MET A 10 -23.14 -4.62 7.51
N PRO A 11 -24.42 -4.65 7.06
CA PRO A 11 -24.76 -4.82 5.65
C PRO A 11 -24.29 -3.63 4.81
N ILE A 12 -24.05 -3.90 3.52
CA ILE A 12 -23.55 -2.91 2.55
C ILE A 12 -24.63 -1.85 2.31
N GLY A 13 -24.22 -0.57 2.26
CA GLY A 13 -25.11 0.56 1.99
C GLY A 13 -25.80 1.16 3.21
N ASN A 14 -25.72 0.52 4.38
CA ASN A 14 -26.29 1.08 5.60
C ASN A 14 -25.43 2.20 6.15
N GLU A 15 -26.03 3.39 6.29
CA GLU A 15 -25.41 4.57 6.90
C GLU A 15 -25.11 4.37 8.38
N TYR A 16 -25.90 3.52 9.05
CA TYR A 16 -25.81 3.24 10.48
C TYR A 16 -25.66 1.75 10.74
N CYS A 17 -24.92 1.42 11.80
CA CYS A 17 -24.86 0.06 12.32
C CYS A 17 -26.24 -0.37 12.80
N LEU A 18 -26.80 -1.42 12.19
CA LEU A 18 -28.10 -1.96 12.59
C LEU A 18 -28.15 -2.50 14.03
N ALA A 19 -26.99 -2.77 14.64
CA ALA A 19 -26.90 -3.30 16.00
C ALA A 19 -26.74 -2.23 17.09
N CYS A 20 -26.06 -1.11 16.81
CA CYS A 20 -25.77 -0.09 17.84
C CYS A 20 -26.05 1.36 17.41
N GLY A 21 -26.56 1.57 16.20
CA GLY A 21 -26.94 2.90 15.70
C GLY A 21 -25.78 3.84 15.37
N VAL A 22 -24.51 3.45 15.55
CA VAL A 22 -23.38 4.32 15.20
C VAL A 22 -23.27 4.48 13.68
N LYS A 23 -22.92 5.70 13.24
CA LYS A 23 -22.70 6.02 11.83
C LYS A 23 -21.50 5.25 11.26
N SER A 24 -21.62 4.75 10.04
CA SER A 24 -20.53 4.02 9.37
C SER A 24 -19.43 4.99 8.91
N GLU A 25 -18.16 4.60 9.06
CA GLU A 25 -17.04 5.40 8.56
C GLU A 25 -17.02 5.54 7.04
N ARG A 26 -17.67 4.59 6.34
CA ARG A 26 -17.84 4.63 4.89
C ARG A 26 -18.64 5.88 4.47
N GLU A 27 -19.44 6.46 5.37
CA GLU A 27 -20.24 7.64 5.06
C GLU A 27 -19.40 8.90 4.85
N TYR A 28 -18.26 9.03 5.54
CA TYR A 28 -17.32 10.14 5.36
C TYR A 28 -16.48 10.02 4.08
N LEU A 29 -16.55 8.90 3.36
CA LEU A 29 -15.88 8.74 2.07
C LEU A 29 -16.60 9.54 0.98
N SER A 30 -15.83 10.18 0.10
CA SER A 30 -16.42 10.81 -1.09
C SER A 30 -17.12 9.77 -1.98
N THR A 31 -18.05 10.23 -2.80
CA THR A 31 -18.79 9.40 -3.77
C THR A 31 -17.87 8.58 -4.68
N TYR A 32 -16.68 9.12 -5.00
CA TYR A 32 -15.66 8.40 -5.75
C TYR A 32 -15.18 7.14 -5.02
N TRP A 33 -14.80 7.26 -3.75
CA TRP A 33 -14.26 6.15 -2.98
C TRP A 33 -15.32 5.09 -2.68
N LYS A 34 -16.56 5.51 -2.38
CA LYS A 34 -17.71 4.58 -2.23
C LYS A 34 -17.81 3.71 -3.49
N LYS A 35 -17.94 4.32 -4.67
CA LYS A 35 -18.04 3.61 -5.96
C LYS A 35 -16.83 2.73 -6.28
N GLU A 36 -15.62 3.17 -5.94
CA GLU A 36 -14.41 2.40 -6.24
C GLU A 36 -14.28 1.18 -5.33
N PHE A 37 -14.62 1.31 -4.04
CA PHE A 37 -14.62 0.22 -3.08
C PHE A 37 -15.71 -0.81 -3.39
N ASP A 38 -16.90 -0.36 -3.78
CA ASP A 38 -17.98 -1.26 -4.18
C ASP A 38 -17.58 -2.13 -5.38
N LYS A 39 -16.78 -1.61 -6.32
CA LYS A 39 -16.26 -2.42 -7.45
C LYS A 39 -15.24 -3.48 -7.03
N ILE A 40 -14.41 -3.17 -6.02
CA ILE A 40 -13.42 -4.11 -5.48
C ILE A 40 -14.16 -5.24 -4.77
N GLU A 41 -15.13 -4.89 -3.92
CA GLU A 41 -15.97 -5.83 -3.16
C GLU A 41 -16.82 -6.70 -4.10
N ALA A 42 -17.54 -6.11 -5.06
CA ALA A 42 -18.40 -6.82 -6.01
C ALA A 42 -17.67 -7.84 -6.91
N ARG A 43 -16.34 -7.74 -7.02
CA ARG A 43 -15.51 -8.68 -7.80
C ARG A 43 -14.73 -9.66 -6.93
N ASN A 44 -15.12 -9.81 -5.65
CA ASN A 44 -14.40 -10.63 -4.67
C ASN A 44 -12.91 -10.29 -4.67
N GLU A 45 -12.60 -8.99 -4.70
CA GLU A 45 -11.25 -8.44 -4.70
C GLU A 45 -10.35 -8.83 -5.88
N ARG A 46 -10.86 -9.50 -6.91
CA ARG A 46 -10.06 -9.77 -8.13
C ARG A 46 -9.66 -8.47 -8.82
N TYR A 47 -10.48 -7.43 -8.69
CA TYR A 47 -10.16 -6.07 -9.08
C TYR A 47 -9.46 -5.33 -7.93
N LYS A 48 -8.28 -4.74 -8.20
CA LYS A 48 -7.46 -4.03 -7.21
C LYS A 48 -7.54 -2.49 -7.33
N GLY A 49 -8.61 -2.00 -7.95
CA GLY A 49 -8.81 -0.58 -8.19
C GLY A 49 -8.16 -0.08 -9.47
N LYS A 50 -8.53 1.14 -9.89
CA LYS A 50 -7.91 1.83 -11.02
C LYS A 50 -6.46 2.22 -10.70
N TRP A 51 -5.67 2.40 -11.75
CA TRP A 51 -4.39 3.07 -11.63
C TRP A 51 -4.56 4.46 -10.99
N ASN A 52 -3.76 4.73 -9.97
CA ASN A 52 -3.79 5.98 -9.23
C ASN A 52 -2.57 6.84 -9.57
N TRP A 53 -2.77 7.79 -10.48
CA TRP A 53 -1.71 8.69 -10.94
C TRP A 53 -1.07 9.50 -9.81
N VAL A 54 -1.87 9.98 -8.86
CA VAL A 54 -1.33 10.77 -7.74
C VAL A 54 -0.44 9.89 -6.86
N ALA A 55 -0.89 8.67 -6.54
CA ALA A 55 -0.09 7.72 -5.77
C ALA A 55 1.12 7.19 -6.53
N PHE A 56 1.10 7.20 -7.86
CA PHE A 56 2.29 6.89 -8.64
C PHE A 56 3.38 7.94 -8.39
N PHE A 57 3.11 9.22 -8.60
CA PHE A 57 4.13 10.28 -8.43
C PHE A 57 4.47 10.59 -6.97
N THR A 58 3.54 10.33 -6.04
CA THR A 58 3.69 10.75 -4.64
C THR A 58 3.54 9.60 -3.66
N SER A 59 3.84 8.36 -4.07
CA SER A 59 3.55 7.10 -3.33
C SER A 59 3.58 7.19 -1.80
N PRO A 60 4.72 7.41 -1.12
CA PRO A 60 4.75 7.45 0.34
C PRO A 60 3.89 8.60 0.94
N ILE A 61 3.86 9.77 0.29
CA ILE A 61 3.04 10.92 0.69
C ILE A 61 1.55 10.59 0.54
N TRP A 62 1.15 9.94 -0.56
CA TRP A 62 -0.23 9.57 -0.79
C TRP A 62 -0.77 8.67 0.32
N PHE A 63 -0.01 7.63 0.70
CA PHE A 63 -0.39 6.75 1.81
C PHE A 63 -0.47 7.50 3.15
N PHE A 64 0.43 8.46 3.38
CA PHE A 64 0.40 9.32 4.55
C PHE A 64 -0.90 10.11 4.65
N THR A 65 -1.34 10.75 3.55
CA THR A 65 -2.59 11.54 3.53
C THR A 65 -3.85 10.70 3.77
N LYS A 66 -3.77 9.38 3.60
CA LYS A 66 -4.86 8.43 3.90
C LYS A 66 -4.83 7.90 5.33
N GLY A 67 -3.91 8.39 6.16
CA GLY A 67 -3.73 7.91 7.53
C GLY A 67 -3.04 6.55 7.62
N MET A 68 -2.45 6.05 6.53
CA MET A 68 -1.76 4.77 6.49
C MET A 68 -0.28 4.92 6.90
N TRP A 69 -0.04 5.43 8.11
CA TRP A 69 1.27 5.88 8.59
C TRP A 69 2.36 4.81 8.53
N LYS A 70 2.08 3.60 9.03
CA LYS A 70 3.05 2.47 8.98
C LYS A 70 3.51 2.18 7.55
N LYS A 71 2.57 2.20 6.60
CA LYS A 71 2.85 1.97 5.18
C LYS A 71 3.67 3.08 4.57
N SER A 72 3.29 4.32 4.87
CA SER A 72 4.03 5.49 4.42
C SER A 72 5.48 5.44 4.91
N LEU A 73 5.71 5.18 6.21
CA LEU A 73 7.04 5.07 6.79
C LEU A 73 7.89 3.96 6.15
N LEU A 74 7.32 2.78 5.88
CA LEU A 74 8.06 1.74 5.17
C LEU A 74 8.45 2.18 3.76
N LEU A 75 7.52 2.77 3.00
CA LEU A 75 7.81 3.20 1.64
C LEU A 75 8.81 4.37 1.61
N PHE A 76 8.79 5.24 2.62
CA PHE A 76 9.84 6.25 2.82
C PHE A 76 11.20 5.60 3.10
N ALA A 77 11.26 4.61 4.00
CA ALA A 77 12.49 3.90 4.29
C ALA A 77 13.02 3.18 3.04
N LEU A 78 12.16 2.52 2.27
CA LEU A 78 12.55 1.87 1.02
C LEU A 78 13.05 2.88 0.00
N LEU A 79 12.36 4.00 -0.18
CA LEU A 79 12.79 5.05 -1.09
C LEU A 79 14.16 5.60 -0.68
N PHE A 80 14.36 5.88 0.61
CA PHE A 80 15.63 6.39 1.14
C PHE A 80 16.78 5.40 0.97
N LEU A 81 16.55 4.13 1.31
CA LEU A 81 17.55 3.06 1.16
C LEU A 81 17.92 2.78 -0.29
N THR A 82 17.10 3.22 -1.25
CA THR A 82 17.29 2.86 -2.66
C THR A 82 17.37 4.03 -3.61
N ILE A 83 17.48 5.24 -3.08
CA ILE A 83 17.51 6.47 -3.87
C ILE A 83 18.68 6.48 -4.87
N ASP A 84 19.83 5.93 -4.47
CA ASP A 84 21.04 5.87 -5.29
C ASP A 84 21.04 4.70 -6.28
N PHE A 85 20.08 3.77 -6.20
CA PHE A 85 20.03 2.56 -7.03
C PHE A 85 19.19 2.72 -8.30
N GLY A 86 19.35 3.85 -8.99
CA GLY A 86 18.84 4.08 -10.35
C GLY A 86 17.32 3.94 -10.47
N LEU A 87 16.85 2.90 -11.18
CA LEU A 87 15.43 2.65 -11.42
C LEU A 87 14.69 2.06 -10.21
N PHE A 88 15.37 1.71 -9.12
CA PHE A 88 14.71 1.08 -7.98
C PHE A 88 13.56 1.90 -7.37
N PRO A 89 13.71 3.22 -7.14
CA PRO A 89 12.62 4.09 -6.68
C PRO A 89 11.37 4.01 -7.58
N LEU A 90 11.54 3.75 -8.88
CA LEU A 90 10.45 3.60 -9.83
C LEU A 90 9.52 2.42 -9.45
N PHE A 91 10.04 1.31 -8.94
CA PHE A 91 9.20 0.19 -8.51
C PHE A 91 8.30 0.56 -7.31
N THR A 92 8.81 1.37 -6.39
CA THR A 92 8.04 1.90 -5.25
C THR A 92 6.90 2.82 -5.72
N TYR A 93 7.16 3.62 -6.75
CA TYR A 93 6.15 4.47 -7.39
C TYR A 93 5.13 3.66 -8.19
N ILE A 94 5.56 2.69 -9.00
CA ILE A 94 4.68 1.78 -9.75
C ILE A 94 3.77 1.02 -8.79
N TYR A 95 4.32 0.49 -7.69
CA TYR A 95 3.55 -0.15 -6.64
C TYR A 95 2.47 0.78 -6.08
N GLY A 96 2.84 2.04 -5.79
CA GLY A 96 1.91 3.09 -5.37
C GLY A 96 0.76 3.25 -6.36
N GLY A 97 1.08 3.47 -7.63
CA GLY A 97 0.09 3.63 -8.70
C GLY A 97 -0.86 2.44 -8.85
N ALA A 98 -0.31 1.22 -8.83
CA ALA A 98 -1.08 -0.01 -9.05
C ALA A 98 -1.91 -0.45 -7.84
N ARG A 99 -1.44 -0.18 -6.60
CA ARG A 99 -2.01 -0.80 -5.39
C ARG A 99 -2.56 0.20 -4.38
N ALA A 100 -2.43 1.51 -4.58
CA ALA A 100 -2.92 2.52 -3.65
C ALA A 100 -4.42 2.37 -3.33
N ASN A 101 -5.27 2.28 -4.36
CA ASN A 101 -6.72 2.20 -4.19
C ASN A 101 -7.13 0.95 -3.39
N TYR A 102 -6.60 -0.21 -3.76
CA TYR A 102 -6.85 -1.45 -3.03
C TYR A 102 -6.31 -1.42 -1.59
N SER A 103 -5.15 -0.82 -1.38
CA SER A 103 -4.59 -0.71 -0.03
C SER A 103 -5.45 0.19 0.85
N TYR A 104 -5.99 1.27 0.30
CA TYR A 104 -6.92 2.14 1.01
C TYR A 104 -8.26 1.46 1.27
N TYR A 105 -8.76 0.65 0.33
CA TYR A 105 -9.91 -0.23 0.56
C TYR A 105 -9.68 -1.16 1.76
N LYS A 106 -8.58 -1.91 1.78
CA LYS A 106 -8.25 -2.84 2.89
C LYS A 106 -8.14 -2.11 4.23
N TYR A 107 -7.52 -0.92 4.23
CA TYR A 107 -7.37 -0.10 5.42
C TYR A 107 -8.74 0.37 5.97
N MET A 108 -9.63 0.84 5.10
CA MET A 108 -10.93 1.38 5.51
C MET A 108 -11.97 0.30 5.83
N VAL A 109 -11.96 -0.82 5.11
CA VAL A 109 -13.04 -1.82 5.15
C VAL A 109 -12.70 -3.01 6.04
N GLU A 110 -11.47 -3.52 5.94
CA GLU A 110 -11.07 -4.75 6.61
C GLU A 110 -10.20 -4.51 7.84
N LYS A 111 -9.76 -3.27 8.06
CA LYS A 111 -8.81 -2.90 9.12
C LYS A 111 -7.54 -3.77 9.09
N GLN A 112 -7.22 -4.37 7.94
CA GLN A 112 -6.11 -5.29 7.81
C GLN A 112 -4.80 -4.51 8.00
N ASP A 113 -3.95 -4.99 8.91
CA ASP A 113 -2.67 -4.35 9.19
C ASP A 113 -1.67 -4.58 8.04
N PHE A 114 -0.81 -3.60 7.87
CA PHE A 114 -0.22 -3.25 6.59
C PHE A 114 0.84 -4.25 6.06
N THR A 115 1.44 -5.07 6.93
CA THR A 115 2.55 -6.00 6.64
C THR A 115 2.11 -7.33 6.01
N GLU A 116 0.81 -7.64 6.01
CA GLU A 116 0.32 -8.91 5.47
C GLU A 116 0.13 -8.91 3.95
N ASN A 117 0.18 -7.75 3.31
CA ASN A 117 -0.03 -7.64 1.88
C ASN A 117 1.13 -8.28 1.11
N ILE A 118 0.83 -9.38 0.40
CA ILE A 118 1.79 -10.13 -0.42
C ILE A 118 2.58 -9.23 -1.39
N GLY A 119 1.98 -8.15 -1.90
CA GLY A 119 2.66 -7.22 -2.80
C GLY A 119 3.79 -6.42 -2.13
N ILE A 120 3.63 -6.04 -0.86
CA ILE A 120 4.71 -5.40 -0.09
C ILE A 120 5.82 -6.41 0.21
N LYS A 121 5.47 -7.64 0.57
CA LYS A 121 6.45 -8.70 0.82
C LYS A 121 7.32 -8.97 -0.40
N ILE A 122 6.71 -9.06 -1.59
CA ILE A 122 7.44 -9.21 -2.86
C ILE A 122 8.35 -7.99 -3.10
N LEU A 123 7.85 -6.77 -2.93
CA LEU A 123 8.66 -5.56 -3.09
C LEU A 123 9.88 -5.56 -2.16
N LEU A 124 9.70 -5.94 -0.90
CA LEU A 124 10.79 -6.07 0.09
C LEU A 124 11.82 -7.12 -0.33
N VAL A 125 11.38 -8.31 -0.74
CA VAL A 125 12.28 -9.37 -1.20
C VAL A 125 13.09 -8.91 -2.41
N LEU A 126 12.46 -8.27 -3.39
CA LEU A 126 13.16 -7.70 -4.55
C LEU A 126 14.16 -6.62 -4.14
N THR A 127 13.81 -5.78 -3.16
CA THR A 127 14.73 -4.77 -2.59
C THR A 127 15.98 -5.45 -2.05
N VAL A 128 15.81 -6.44 -1.16
CA VAL A 128 16.93 -7.13 -0.51
C VAL A 128 17.81 -7.85 -1.53
N LEU A 129 17.21 -8.55 -2.50
CA LEU A 129 17.97 -9.23 -3.55
C LEU A 129 18.82 -8.25 -4.36
N ILE A 130 18.26 -7.10 -4.73
CA ILE A 130 18.99 -6.07 -5.48
C ILE A 130 20.13 -5.49 -4.66
N LEU A 131 19.90 -5.19 -3.38
CA LEU A 131 20.95 -4.69 -2.47
C LEU A 131 22.09 -5.71 -2.32
N VAL A 132 21.77 -7.01 -2.21
CA VAL A 132 22.77 -8.08 -2.13
C VAL A 132 23.58 -8.17 -3.41
N VAL A 133 22.95 -8.18 -4.58
CA VAL A 133 23.64 -8.24 -5.88
C VAL A 133 24.57 -7.03 -6.07
N ILE A 134 24.10 -5.83 -5.73
CA ILE A 134 24.89 -4.61 -5.81
C ILE A 134 26.08 -4.67 -4.86
N ASN A 135 25.89 -5.12 -3.61
CA ASN A 135 26.96 -5.24 -2.64
C ASN A 135 28.05 -6.23 -3.11
N ILE A 136 27.64 -7.39 -3.67
CA ILE A 136 28.57 -8.37 -4.27
C ILE A 136 29.35 -7.75 -5.42
N PHE A 137 28.70 -6.98 -6.30
CA PHE A 137 29.35 -6.32 -7.43
C PHE A 137 30.40 -5.31 -6.97
N TYR A 138 30.07 -4.42 -6.02
CA TYR A 138 31.03 -3.46 -5.47
C TYR A 138 32.19 -4.14 -4.75
N TYR A 139 31.92 -5.23 -4.01
CA TYR A 139 32.97 -6.02 -3.37
C TYR A 139 33.91 -6.65 -4.40
N SER A 140 33.39 -7.16 -5.52
CA SER A 140 34.19 -7.72 -6.61
C SER A 140 35.12 -6.67 -7.23
N GLN A 141 34.64 -5.45 -7.48
CA GLN A 141 35.47 -4.38 -8.05
C GLN A 141 36.57 -3.93 -7.08
N GLY A 142 36.25 -3.81 -5.78
CA GLY A 142 37.25 -3.45 -4.77
C GLY A 142 38.38 -4.48 -4.60
N ILE A 143 38.13 -5.76 -4.93
CA ILE A 143 39.19 -6.78 -4.96
C ILE A 143 40.14 -6.56 -6.15
N GLU A 144 39.61 -6.19 -7.31
CA GLU A 144 40.42 -5.92 -8.51
C GLU A 144 41.36 -4.73 -8.28
N ASP A 145 40.89 -3.67 -7.60
CA ASP A 145 41.70 -2.49 -7.27
C ASP A 145 42.84 -2.76 -6.27
N ILE A 146 42.79 -3.85 -5.49
CA ILE A 146 43.83 -4.24 -4.51
C ILE A 146 44.90 -5.15 -5.14
N LEU A 147 44.56 -5.86 -6.22
CA LEU A 147 45.42 -6.87 -6.86
C LEU A 147 46.25 -6.32 -8.04
N ILE A 148 46.11 -5.04 -8.38
CA ILE A 148 46.89 -4.31 -9.40
C ILE A 148 47.88 -3.37 -8.72
#